data_AF-A0A227J0C8-F1
#
_entry.id   AF-A0A227J0C8-F1
#
_cell.length_a   1.000
_cell.length_b   1.000
_cell.length_c   1.000
_cell.angle_alpha   90.00
_cell.angle_beta   90.00
_cell.angle_gamma   90.00
#
_symmetry.space_group_name_H-M   'P 1'
#
loop_
_entity.id
_entity.type
_entity.pdbx_description
1 polymer ?
#
loop_
_entity_poly.entity_id
_entity_poly.type
_entity_poly.pdbx_seq_one_letter_code
_entity_poly.pdbx_strand_id
1 'polypeptide(L)'
;AKEKGIELTVSISPNTPYHIVIDDHRLRQVIMNFMSNAVKFTERGSVELSITTLESNESEAIIEFSVQDSGIGIDEQQQKRIF
;
A
#
# COMPACT_ATOMS: atom_id res chain seq x y z
N ALA A 1 9.79 -9.83 5.31
CA ALA A 1 10.06 -10.10 3.87
C ALA A 1 11.36 -10.88 3.64
N LYS A 2 12.54 -10.38 4.08
CA LYS A 2 13.83 -11.09 3.89
C LYS A 2 13.88 -12.52 4.45
N GLU A 3 13.19 -12.79 5.57
CA GLU A 3 13.16 -14.14 6.17
C GLU A 3 12.19 -15.12 5.48
N LYS A 4 11.20 -14.63 4.72
CA LYS A 4 10.20 -15.45 4.02
C LYS A 4 10.47 -15.59 2.51
N GLY A 5 11.46 -14.88 1.96
CA GLY A 5 11.71 -14.86 0.51
C GLY A 5 10.60 -14.16 -0.29
N ILE A 6 9.85 -13.26 0.35
CA ILE A 6 8.80 -12.46 -0.30
C ILE A 6 9.46 -11.27 -0.98
N GLU A 7 9.19 -11.08 -2.27
CA GLU A 7 9.63 -9.92 -3.02
C GLU A 7 8.83 -8.68 -2.60
N LEU A 8 9.53 -7.60 -2.26
CA LEU A 8 8.92 -6.32 -1.93
C LEU A 8 9.29 -5.31 -3.01
N THR A 9 8.29 -4.77 -3.69
CA THR A 9 8.46 -3.72 -4.69
C THR A 9 7.71 -2.46 -4.26
N VAL A 10 8.26 -1.32 -4.68
CA VAL A 10 7.61 -0.02 -4.52
C VAL A 10 7.62 0.65 -5.89
N SER A 11 6.43 1.02 -6.37
CA SER A 11 6.25 1.76 -7.60
C SER A 11 5.68 3.13 -7.28
N ILE A 12 6.33 4.18 -7.77
CA ILE A 12 5.90 5.57 -7.57
C ILE A 12 5.69 6.17 -8.96
N SER A 13 4.48 6.66 -9.21
CA SER A 13 4.16 7.33 -10.45
C SER A 13 5.05 8.56 -10.65
N PRO A 14 5.58 8.81 -11.86
CA PRO A 14 6.47 9.94 -12.12
C PRO A 14 5.80 11.31 -11.94
N ASN A 15 4.47 11.38 -11.96
CA ASN A 15 3.70 12.61 -11.70
C ASN A 15 3.44 12.87 -10.20
N THR A 16 3.92 12.01 -9.30
CA THR A 16 3.72 12.17 -7.86
C THR A 16 4.51 13.38 -7.33
N PRO A 17 3.86 14.33 -6.63
CA PRO A 17 4.55 15.47 -6.04
C PRO A 17 5.67 15.02 -5.09
N TYR A 18 6.84 15.64 -5.22
CA TYR A 18 8.01 15.28 -4.40
C TYR A 18 7.84 15.69 -2.93
N HIS A 19 7.02 16.71 -2.67
CA HIS A 19 6.70 17.19 -1.33
C HIS A 19 5.19 17.29 -1.16
N ILE A 20 4.70 16.80 -0.03
CA ILE A 20 3.29 16.85 0.35
C ILE A 20 3.23 17.21 1.82
N VAL A 21 2.34 18.12 2.19
CA VAL A 21 2.04 18.47 3.59
C VAL A 21 0.87 17.61 4.05
N ILE A 22 1.14 16.68 4.98
CA ILE A 22 0.18 15.71 5.53
C ILE A 22 0.57 15.35 6.97
N ASP A 23 -0.32 14.66 7.68
CA ASP A 23 0.03 13.96 8.93
C ASP A 23 0.81 12.68 8.59
N ASP A 24 2.14 12.77 8.71
CA ASP A 24 3.06 11.69 8.34
C ASP A 24 2.89 10.47 9.26
N HIS A 25 2.57 10.68 10.54
CA HIS A 25 2.38 9.61 11.51
C HIS A 25 1.14 8.78 11.17
N ARG A 26 0.00 9.44 10.91
CA ARG A 26 -1.24 8.75 10.51
C ARG A 26 -1.07 8.02 9.18
N LEU A 27 -0.47 8.65 8.17
CA LEU A 27 -0.24 7.98 6.89
C LEU A 27 0.64 6.74 7.06
N ARG A 28 1.76 6.88 7.81
CA ARG A 28 2.65 5.75 8.09
C ARG A 28 1.92 4.63 8.81
N GLN A 29 1.09 4.93 9.80
CA GLN A 29 0.31 3.93 10.52
C GLN A 29 -0.61 3.14 9.58
N VAL A 30 -1.31 3.84 8.70
CA VAL A 30 -2.19 3.21 7.70
C VAL A 30 -1.38 2.30 6.78
N ILE A 31 -0.35 2.83 6.11
CA ILE A 31 0.48 2.05 5.18
C ILE A 31 1.10 0.84 5.87
N MET A 32 1.63 1.00 7.08
CA MET A 32 2.23 -0.11 7.82
C MET A 32 1.22 -1.19 8.19
N ASN A 33 -0.03 -0.84 8.49
CA ASN A 33 -1.09 -1.83 8.73
C ASN A 33 -1.31 -2.70 7.48
N PHE A 34 -1.54 -2.07 6.33
CA PHE A 34 -1.73 -2.78 5.06
C PHE A 34 -0.50 -3.63 4.68
N MET A 35 0.70 -3.07 4.72
CA MET A 35 1.95 -3.78 4.41
C MET A 35 2.20 -4.96 5.36
N SER A 36 1.91 -4.79 6.65
CA SER A 36 2.09 -5.87 7.63
C SER A 36 1.11 -7.03 7.39
N ASN A 37 -0.13 -6.73 7.02
CA ASN A 37 -1.12 -7.74 6.65
C ASN A 37 -0.70 -8.47 5.38
N ALA A 38 -0.32 -7.75 4.33
CA ALA A 38 0.17 -8.33 3.08
C ALA A 38 1.32 -9.32 3.30
N VAL A 39 2.35 -8.94 4.08
CA VAL A 39 3.49 -9.81 4.42
C VAL A 39 3.10 -10.96 5.37
N LYS A 40 2.10 -10.76 6.23
CA LYS A 40 1.61 -11.80 7.15
C LYS A 40 0.91 -12.92 6.37
N PHE A 41 0.07 -12.56 5.39
CA PHE A 41 -0.79 -13.49 4.65
C PHE A 41 -0.19 -14.00 3.33
N THR A 42 0.96 -13.47 2.92
CA THR A 42 1.77 -14.01 1.82
C THR A 42 2.84 -14.94 2.38
N GLU A 43 2.82 -16.22 2.03
CA GLU A 43 3.88 -17.17 2.40
C GLU A 43 5.04 -17.13 1.40
N ARG A 44 4.73 -17.02 0.11
CA ARG A 44 5.67 -16.93 -1.02
C ARG A 44 5.06 -16.04 -2.10
N GLY A 45 5.91 -15.40 -2.90
CA GLY A 45 5.49 -14.50 -3.97
C GLY A 45 5.90 -13.05 -3.68
N SER A 46 5.01 -12.10 -3.95
CA SER A 46 5.34 -10.66 -3.94
C SER A 46 4.30 -9.83 -3.19
N VAL A 47 4.77 -8.71 -2.66
CA VAL A 47 3.93 -7.61 -2.18
C VAL A 47 4.43 -6.32 -2.83
N GLU A 48 3.52 -5.59 -3.47
CA GLU A 48 3.79 -4.31 -4.12
C GLU A 48 3.08 -3.17 -3.39
N LEU A 49 3.80 -2.08 -3.15
CA LEU A 49 3.23 -0.78 -2.79
C LEU A 49 3.27 0.15 -4.00
N SER A 50 2.10 0.55 -4.50
CA SER A 50 1.97 1.51 -5.60
C SER A 50 1.51 2.87 -5.07
N ILE A 51 2.13 3.94 -5.56
CA ILE A 51 1.79 5.33 -5.24
C ILE A 51 1.46 6.05 -6.54
N THR A 52 0.18 6.39 -6.73
CA THR A 52 -0.34 6.99 -7.95
C THR A 52 -1.01 8.33 -7.64
N THR A 53 -0.76 9.35 -8.47
CA THR A 53 -1.50 10.62 -8.39
C THR A 53 -2.71 10.54 -9.31
N LEU A 54 -3.90 10.57 -8.71
CA LEU A 54 -5.18 10.54 -9.44
C LEU A 54 -5.52 11.94 -9.97
N GLU A 55 -5.35 12.94 -9.13
CA GLU A 55 -5.59 14.35 -9.45
C GLU A 55 -4.55 15.22 -8.75
N SER A 56 -4.14 16.30 -9.40
CA SER A 56 -3.25 17.30 -8.80
C SER A 56 -3.50 18.67 -9.39
N ASN A 57 -3.52 19.69 -8.55
CA ASN A 57 -3.50 21.09 -8.94
C ASN A 57 -2.37 21.82 -8.19
N GLU A 58 -2.37 23.16 -8.22
CA GLU A 58 -1.32 23.97 -7.60
C GLU A 58 -1.25 23.88 -6.07
N SER A 59 -2.34 23.53 -5.39
CA SER A 59 -2.43 23.51 -3.92
C SER A 59 -2.68 22.13 -3.31
N GLU A 60 -3.29 21.22 -4.06
CA GLU A 60 -3.74 19.92 -3.55
C GLU A 60 -3.48 18.78 -4.54
N ALA A 61 -3.30 17.58 -4.02
CA ALA A 61 -3.18 16.36 -4.80
C ALA A 61 -3.94 15.22 -4.13
N ILE A 62 -4.61 14.41 -4.94
CA ILE A 62 -5.24 13.16 -4.55
C ILE A 62 -4.27 12.03 -4.89
N ILE A 63 -3.68 11.44 -3.86
CA ILE A 63 -2.72 10.34 -3.98
C ILE A 63 -3.40 9.03 -3.55
N GLU A 64 -3.39 8.06 -4.44
CA GLU A 64 -3.77 6.68 -4.16
C GLU A 64 -2.55 5.88 -3.69
N PHE A 65 -2.69 5.22 -2.56
CA PHE A 65 -1.75 4.22 -2.06
C PHE A 65 -2.42 2.85 -2.18
N SER A 66 -1.82 1.95 -2.97
CA SER A 66 -2.31 0.58 -3.13
C SER A 66 -1.28 -0.41 -2.60
N VAL A 67 -1.73 -1.36 -1.78
CA VAL A 67 -0.91 -2.50 -1.36
C VAL A 67 -1.53 -3.75 -1.98
N GLN A 68 -0.77 -4.41 -2.84
CA GLN A 68 -1.18 -5.64 -3.49
C GLN A 68 -0.28 -6.78 -3.04
N ASP A 69 -0.88 -7.90 -2.65
CA ASP A 69 -0.17 -9.12 -2.27
C ASP A 69 -0.62 -10.33 -3.09
N SER A 70 0.22 -11.36 -3.16
CA SER A 70 -0.07 -12.62 -3.83
C SER A 70 -0.44 -13.74 -2.86
N GLY A 71 -0.92 -13.41 -1.67
CA GLY A 71 -1.26 -14.34 -0.61
C GLY A 71 -2.53 -15.14 -0.88
N ILE A 72 -3.05 -15.77 0.17
CA ILE A 72 -4.21 -16.67 0.11
C ILE A 72 -5.54 -15.98 -0.24
N GLY A 73 -5.55 -14.65 -0.35
CA GLY A 73 -6.75 -13.84 -0.51
C GLY A 73 -7.59 -13.76 0.77
N ILE A 74 -8.74 -13.10 0.66
CA ILE A 74 -9.72 -12.95 1.74
C ILE A 74 -11.05 -13.48 1.24
N ASP A 75 -11.70 -14.34 2.03
CA ASP A 75 -13.04 -14.82 1.71
C ASP A 75 -14.04 -13.66 1.66
N GLU A 76 -14.97 -13.66 0.70
CA GLU A 76 -15.92 -12.55 0.51
C GLU A 76 -16.76 -12.23 1.77
N GLN A 77 -17.07 -13.23 2.59
CA GLN A 77 -17.83 -13.02 3.83
C GLN A 77 -16.98 -12.37 4.90
N GLN A 78 -15.68 -12.71 4.94
CA GLN A 78 -14.72 -12.07 5.85
C GLN A 78 -14.45 -10.63 5.41
N GLN A 79 -14.30 -10.38 4.11
CA GLN A 79 -14.03 -9.04 3.58
C GLN A 79 -15.09 -8.01 4.02
N LYS A 80 -16.36 -8.40 4.07
CA LYS A 80 -17.48 -7.56 4.54
C LYS A 80 -17.39 -7.14 6.02
N ARG A 81 -16.44 -7.68 6.79
CA ARG A 81 -16.27 -7.42 8.23
C ARG A 81 -14.97 -6.68 8.56
N ILE A 82 -14.14 -6.37 7.57
CA ILE A 82 -12.78 -5.83 7.79
C ILE A 82 -12.79 -4.31 8.00
N PHE A 83 -13.88 -3.62 7.63
CA PHE A 83 -14.09 -2.19 7.87
C PHE A 83 -15.55 -1.90 8.18
#